data_AF-A0A6G0X145-F1
#
_entry.id   AF-A0A6G0X145-F1
#
_cell.length_a   1.000
_cell.length_b   1.000
_cell.length_c   1.000
_cell.angle_alpha   90.00
_cell.angle_beta   90.00
_cell.angle_gamma   90.00
#
_symmetry.space_group_name_H-M   'P 1'
#
loop_
_entity.id
_entity.type
_entity.pdbx_description
1 polymer ?
#
loop_
_entity_poly.entity_id
_entity_poly.type
_entity_poly.pdbx_seq_one_letter_code
_entity_poly.pdbx_strand_id
1 'polypeptide(L)'
;MDETLPTSTEEDPILLIRGEDNLYKCLECGHKLEEYDAMRMHYKRCHGLKAERKRKKTEEEKNEDARLRKVRFNERKSAARALAALSKHRPLFSFADAQLRGTYGADNPIVTSMELSIPTAGYGVFAAVDLREGDVVTSYDGDIVYDMPADPTYVLSIDLGKKSAWVDGLSKRQLGKGLGSFVNREDRTKKVFKNCEYLQHGKKMFIRVTKTIKSGSELFTDYGPGYRFKSDK
;
A
#
# COMPACT_ATOMS: atom_id res chain seq x y z
N MET A 1 -14.41 -27.62 41.76
CA MET A 1 -15.40 -26.58 41.43
C MET A 1 -15.62 -26.73 39.94
N ASP A 2 -16.85 -27.09 39.61
CA ASP A 2 -17.30 -27.56 38.31
C ASP A 2 -17.64 -26.33 37.45
N GLU A 3 -16.79 -25.99 36.48
CA GLU A 3 -17.07 -24.93 35.50
C GLU A 3 -17.71 -25.57 34.27
N THR A 4 -19.03 -25.67 34.28
CA THR A 4 -19.82 -25.97 33.09
C THR A 4 -19.68 -24.83 32.08
N LEU A 5 -18.93 -25.10 31.00
CA LEU A 5 -18.94 -24.32 29.76
C LEU A 5 -20.38 -24.19 29.22
N PRO A 6 -20.83 -23.00 28.79
CA PRO A 6 -22.11 -22.88 28.09
C PRO A 6 -21.96 -23.48 26.69
N THR A 7 -22.44 -24.70 26.51
CA THR A 7 -22.71 -25.28 25.19
C THR A 7 -23.95 -24.60 24.60
N SER A 8 -23.75 -23.49 23.90
CA SER A 8 -24.76 -22.94 22.98
C SER A 8 -24.11 -22.70 21.63
N THR A 9 -23.87 -23.77 20.88
CA THR A 9 -23.80 -23.69 19.42
C THR A 9 -25.23 -23.43 18.91
N GLU A 10 -25.71 -22.20 19.09
CA GLU A 10 -26.83 -21.72 18.27
C GLU A 10 -26.24 -21.43 16.89
N GLU A 11 -26.24 -22.44 16.02
CA GLU A 11 -25.96 -22.22 14.61
C GLU A 11 -27.00 -21.24 14.05
N ASP A 12 -26.52 -20.15 13.44
CA ASP A 12 -27.38 -19.16 12.82
C ASP A 12 -28.33 -19.85 11.81
N PRO A 13 -29.64 -19.56 11.85
CA PRO A 13 -30.59 -20.26 10.99
C PRO A 13 -30.34 -19.97 9.52
N ILE A 14 -30.46 -21.01 8.69
CA ILE A 14 -30.28 -20.89 7.24
C ILE A 14 -31.42 -20.05 6.67
N LEU A 15 -31.05 -18.95 6.01
CA LEU A 15 -31.99 -18.04 5.37
C LEU A 15 -32.49 -18.62 4.04
N LEU A 16 -33.75 -19.02 4.01
CA LEU A 16 -34.39 -19.53 2.79
C LEU A 16 -34.78 -18.38 1.86
N ILE A 17 -34.23 -18.39 0.65
CA ILE A 17 -34.53 -17.46 -0.44
C ILE A 17 -35.21 -18.26 -1.55
N ARG A 18 -36.31 -17.72 -2.08
CA ARG A 18 -37.00 -18.30 -3.24
C ARG A 18 -36.19 -17.97 -4.49
N GLY A 19 -35.87 -18.99 -5.30
CA GLY A 19 -35.16 -18.82 -6.57
C GLY A 19 -36.01 -18.13 -7.64
N GLU A 20 -35.37 -17.75 -8.74
CA GLU A 20 -36.05 -17.19 -9.93
C GLU A 20 -37.04 -18.18 -10.55
N ASP A 21 -36.85 -19.48 -10.32
CA ASP A 21 -37.74 -20.57 -10.72
C ASP A 21 -38.97 -20.74 -9.81
N ASN A 22 -39.20 -19.80 -8.88
CA ASN A 22 -40.25 -19.88 -7.86
C ASN A 22 -40.15 -21.09 -6.92
N LEU A 23 -39.00 -21.77 -6.87
CA LEU A 23 -38.74 -22.89 -5.97
C LEU A 23 -37.79 -22.47 -4.84
N TYR A 24 -37.97 -23.04 -3.66
CA TYR A 24 -36.94 -23.04 -2.62
C TYR A 24 -35.95 -24.14 -2.93
N LYS A 25 -34.65 -23.84 -2.83
CA LYS A 25 -33.57 -24.79 -3.03
C LYS A 25 -32.84 -25.06 -1.72
N CYS A 26 -32.67 -26.33 -1.37
CA CYS A 26 -31.76 -26.74 -0.31
C CYS A 26 -30.31 -26.56 -0.78
N LEU A 27 -29.49 -25.87 0.01
CA LEU A 27 -28.09 -25.60 -0.29
C LEU A 27 -27.21 -26.82 0.01
N GLU A 28 -27.67 -27.70 0.90
CA GLU A 28 -26.93 -28.91 1.32
C GLU A 28 -27.08 -30.08 0.34
N CYS A 29 -28.31 -30.37 -0.11
CA CYS A 29 -28.57 -31.52 -1.00
C CYS A 29 -29.14 -31.15 -2.37
N GLY A 30 -29.35 -29.86 -2.65
CA GLY A 30 -29.86 -29.39 -3.94
C GLY A 30 -31.35 -29.67 -4.19
N HIS A 31 -32.06 -30.28 -3.23
CA HIS A 31 -33.48 -30.57 -3.34
C HIS A 31 -34.31 -29.29 -3.50
N LYS A 32 -35.37 -29.35 -4.32
CA LYS A 32 -36.21 -28.20 -4.64
C LYS A 32 -37.66 -28.45 -4.21
N LEU A 33 -38.25 -27.47 -3.53
CA LEU A 33 -39.64 -27.53 -3.08
C LEU A 33 -40.35 -26.20 -3.35
N GLU A 34 -41.64 -26.27 -3.67
CA GLU A 34 -42.46 -25.08 -3.93
C GLU A 34 -42.81 -24.33 -2.64
N GLU A 35 -43.05 -25.07 -1.56
CA GLU A 35 -43.52 -24.52 -0.30
C GLU A 35 -42.39 -24.29 0.71
N TYR A 36 -42.46 -23.15 1.39
CA TYR A 36 -41.49 -22.77 2.42
C TYR A 36 -41.50 -23.74 3.61
N ASP A 37 -42.67 -24.13 4.11
CA ASP A 37 -42.76 -24.99 5.29
C ASP A 37 -42.27 -26.41 4.97
N ALA A 38 -42.50 -26.89 3.76
CA ALA A 38 -41.90 -28.13 3.26
C ALA A 38 -40.38 -28.04 3.23
N MET A 39 -39.81 -26.94 2.73
CA MET A 39 -38.35 -26.74 2.72
C MET A 39 -37.77 -26.59 4.13
N ARG A 40 -38.45 -25.88 5.03
CA ARG A 40 -38.05 -25.74 6.43
C ARG A 40 -38.05 -27.09 7.14
N MET A 41 -39.08 -27.91 6.92
CA MET A 41 -39.11 -29.28 7.45
C MET A 41 -38.03 -30.16 6.83
N HIS A 42 -37.74 -29.98 5.55
CA HIS A 42 -36.65 -30.70 4.87
C HIS A 42 -35.30 -30.39 5.51
N TYR A 43 -34.94 -29.13 5.74
CA TYR A 43 -33.70 -28.77 6.45
C TYR A 43 -33.62 -29.39 7.86
N LYS A 44 -34.73 -29.36 8.61
CA LYS A 44 -34.78 -29.96 9.95
C LYS A 44 -34.64 -31.48 9.92
N ARG A 45 -35.27 -32.16 8.96
CA ARG A 45 -35.32 -33.63 8.91
C ARG A 45 -34.11 -34.26 8.22
N CYS A 46 -33.62 -33.66 7.14
CA CYS A 46 -32.52 -34.20 6.35
C CYS A 46 -31.14 -33.70 6.83
N HIS A 47 -31.08 -32.49 7.41
CA HIS A 47 -29.81 -31.86 7.78
C HIS A 47 -29.71 -31.50 9.26
N GLY A 48 -30.81 -31.60 10.04
CA GLY A 48 -30.83 -31.18 11.45
C GLY A 48 -30.76 -29.66 11.63
N LEU A 49 -30.84 -28.88 10.55
CA LEU A 49 -30.60 -27.44 10.56
C LEU A 49 -31.91 -26.67 10.71
N LYS A 50 -31.84 -25.55 11.43
CA LYS A 50 -32.96 -24.60 11.54
C LYS A 50 -32.94 -23.68 10.33
N ALA A 51 -34.07 -23.58 9.65
CA ALA A 51 -34.23 -22.68 8.50
C ALA A 51 -35.29 -21.61 8.79
N GLU A 52 -35.01 -20.37 8.40
CA GLU A 52 -35.88 -19.22 8.59
C GLU A 52 -36.07 -18.43 7.29
N ARG A 53 -37.23 -17.80 7.14
CA ARG A 53 -37.50 -16.93 5.99
C ARG A 53 -36.76 -15.62 6.21
N LYS A 54 -36.00 -15.17 5.21
CA LYS A 54 -35.45 -13.81 5.24
C LYS A 54 -36.60 -12.80 5.26
N ARG A 55 -36.87 -12.22 6.43
CA ARG A 55 -37.91 -11.19 6.59
C ARG A 55 -37.54 -9.99 5.73
N LYS A 56 -38.53 -9.45 5.02
CA LYS A 56 -38.39 -8.16 4.34
C LYS A 56 -38.28 -7.08 5.42
N LYS A 57 -37.17 -6.34 5.43
CA LYS A 57 -36.99 -5.21 6.35
C LYS A 57 -38.11 -4.20 6.16
N THR A 58 -38.65 -3.70 7.28
CA THR A 58 -39.62 -2.60 7.26
C THR A 58 -38.94 -1.33 6.73
N GLU A 59 -39.74 -0.34 6.35
CA GLU A 59 -39.18 0.93 5.87
C GLU A 59 -38.41 1.67 6.98
N GLU A 60 -38.88 1.55 8.23
CA GLU A 60 -38.19 2.04 9.42
C GLU A 60 -36.82 1.37 9.62
N GLU A 61 -36.74 0.04 9.49
CA GLU A 61 -35.47 -0.70 9.59
C GLU A 61 -34.48 -0.31 8.50
N LYS A 62 -34.95 -0.07 7.26
CA LYS A 62 -34.10 0.42 6.18
C LYS A 62 -33.59 1.84 6.45
N ASN A 63 -34.45 2.71 6.97
CA ASN A 63 -34.10 4.09 7.31
C ASN A 63 -33.08 4.13 8.45
N GLU A 64 -33.25 3.29 9.46
CA GLU A 64 -32.29 3.18 10.56
C GLU A 64 -30.94 2.62 10.08
N ASP A 65 -30.94 1.58 9.25
CA ASP A 65 -29.72 1.08 8.60
C ASP A 65 -29.01 2.16 7.78
N ALA A 66 -29.75 2.96 7.02
CA ALA A 66 -29.21 4.07 6.25
C ALA A 66 -28.60 5.14 7.17
N ARG A 67 -29.26 5.45 8.29
CA ARG A 67 -28.75 6.36 9.31
C ARG A 67 -27.45 5.84 9.92
N LEU A 68 -27.42 4.57 10.36
CA LEU A 68 -26.24 3.92 10.92
C LEU A 68 -25.08 3.83 9.92
N ARG A 69 -25.37 3.59 8.63
CA ARG A 69 -24.34 3.64 7.57
C ARG A 69 -23.77 5.05 7.42
N LYS A 70 -24.61 6.08 7.46
CA LYS A 70 -24.18 7.48 7.38
C LYS A 70 -23.33 7.88 8.58
N VAL A 71 -23.69 7.45 9.78
CA VAL A 71 -22.88 7.64 11.01
C VAL A 71 -21.52 6.97 10.84
N ARG A 72 -21.47 5.67 10.52
CA ARG A 72 -20.22 4.93 10.29
C ARG A 72 -19.34 5.56 9.21
N PHE A 73 -19.94 6.04 8.13
CA PHE A 73 -19.22 6.75 7.07
C PHE A 73 -18.60 8.05 7.59
N ASN A 74 -19.36 8.84 8.35
CA ASN A 74 -18.87 10.08 8.94
C ASN A 74 -17.77 9.82 9.98
N GLU A 75 -17.88 8.78 10.80
CA GLU A 75 -16.86 8.36 11.76
C GLU A 75 -15.57 7.92 11.06
N ARG A 76 -15.66 7.11 10.00
CA ARG A 76 -14.48 6.75 9.19
C ARG A 76 -13.82 7.99 8.58
N LYS A 77 -14.63 8.94 8.10
CA LYS A 77 -14.15 10.19 7.53
C LYS A 77 -13.50 11.09 8.59
N SER A 78 -14.06 11.18 9.80
CA SER A 78 -13.48 11.96 10.90
C SER A 78 -12.19 11.33 11.42
N ALA A 79 -12.15 10.00 11.59
CA ALA A 79 -10.96 9.26 11.96
C ALA A 79 -9.82 9.44 10.94
N ALA A 80 -10.13 9.35 9.64
CA ALA A 80 -9.16 9.62 8.57
C ALA A 80 -8.64 11.06 8.61
N ARG A 81 -9.50 12.05 8.91
CA ARG A 81 -9.09 13.45 9.10
C ARG A 81 -8.22 13.64 10.34
N ALA A 82 -8.54 12.98 11.45
CA ALA A 82 -7.76 13.06 12.68
C ALA A 82 -6.35 12.46 12.49
N LEU A 83 -6.25 11.30 11.84
CA LEU A 83 -4.97 10.70 11.46
C LEU A 83 -4.16 11.61 10.52
N ALA A 84 -4.81 12.21 9.52
CA ALA A 84 -4.17 13.17 8.63
C ALA A 84 -3.70 14.44 9.37
N ALA A 85 -4.46 14.91 10.38
CA ALA A 85 -4.07 16.04 11.21
C ALA A 85 -2.84 15.71 12.07
N LEU A 86 -2.78 14.53 12.68
CA LEU A 86 -1.59 14.06 13.41
C LEU A 86 -0.36 13.96 12.48
N SER A 87 -0.56 13.46 11.25
CA SER A 87 0.48 13.41 10.23
C SER A 87 0.98 14.80 9.78
N LYS A 88 0.17 15.85 9.88
CA LYS A 88 0.62 17.23 9.60
C LYS A 88 1.57 17.77 10.68
N HIS A 89 1.56 17.23 11.89
CA HIS A 89 2.35 17.75 13.01
C HIS A 89 3.65 16.98 13.29
N ARG A 90 3.91 15.84 12.63
CA ARG A 90 5.24 15.21 12.75
C ARG A 90 6.31 16.18 12.23
N PRO A 91 7.55 16.17 12.74
CA PRO A 91 8.66 16.87 12.10
C PRO A 91 8.94 16.30 10.71
N LEU A 92 9.57 17.11 9.84
CA LEU A 92 10.08 16.61 8.56
C LEU A 92 11.19 15.59 8.84
N PHE A 93 11.25 14.54 8.02
CA PHE A 93 12.39 13.63 8.08
C PHE A 93 13.66 14.37 7.65
N SER A 94 14.68 14.26 8.49
CA SER A 94 15.97 14.91 8.35
C SER A 94 16.98 14.05 7.59
N PHE A 95 18.17 14.61 7.33
CA PHE A 95 19.29 13.84 6.79
C PHE A 95 19.69 12.66 7.68
N ALA A 96 19.57 12.81 9.02
CA ALA A 96 19.87 11.73 9.96
C ALA A 96 18.82 10.61 9.87
N ASP A 97 17.55 10.98 9.74
CA ASP A 97 16.46 10.01 9.51
C ASP A 97 16.69 9.22 8.23
N ALA A 98 17.07 9.88 7.14
CA ALA A 98 17.38 9.25 5.87
C ALA A 98 18.55 8.24 5.96
N GLN A 99 19.55 8.52 6.79
CA GLN A 99 20.71 7.64 6.99
C GLN A 99 20.44 6.48 7.94
N LEU A 100 19.51 6.64 8.88
CA LEU A 100 19.20 5.60 9.87
C LEU A 100 18.05 4.70 9.40
N ARG A 101 16.98 5.31 8.88
CA ARG A 101 15.70 4.65 8.56
C ARG A 101 15.40 4.62 7.07
N GLY A 102 16.12 5.40 6.27
CA GLY A 102 16.02 5.37 4.81
C GLY A 102 16.91 4.31 4.15
N THR A 103 17.48 3.39 4.92
CA THR A 103 18.46 2.41 4.43
C THR A 103 17.85 1.04 4.25
N TYR A 104 18.49 0.22 3.40
CA TYR A 104 18.06 -1.15 3.18
C TYR A 104 18.20 -1.98 4.46
N GLY A 105 17.10 -2.61 4.87
CA GLY A 105 17.04 -3.45 6.07
C GLY A 105 16.86 -2.72 7.40
N ALA A 106 16.46 -1.44 7.38
CA ALA A 106 16.10 -0.73 8.62
C ALA A 106 14.83 -1.32 9.27
N ASP A 107 14.80 -1.41 10.61
CA ASP A 107 13.68 -2.01 11.36
C ASP A 107 12.37 -1.20 11.27
N ASN A 108 12.47 0.13 11.21
CA ASN A 108 11.33 1.05 11.06
C ASN A 108 11.56 1.96 9.84
N PRO A 109 11.44 1.41 8.62
CA PRO A 109 11.88 2.08 7.41
C PRO A 109 10.99 3.27 7.05
N ILE A 110 11.59 4.32 6.47
CA ILE A 110 10.86 5.43 5.84
C ILE A 110 10.49 5.05 4.40
N VAL A 111 11.40 4.34 3.74
CA VAL A 111 11.23 3.79 2.40
C VAL A 111 11.69 2.33 2.38
N THR A 112 11.10 1.55 1.49
CA THR A 112 11.48 0.16 1.24
C THR A 112 11.77 -0.05 -0.24
N SER A 113 12.48 -1.13 -0.57
CA SER A 113 12.71 -1.54 -1.94
C SER A 113 11.89 -2.79 -2.26
N MET A 114 11.25 -2.84 -3.42
CA MET A 114 10.53 -4.04 -3.89
C MET A 114 11.06 -4.48 -5.26
N GLU A 115 11.07 -5.78 -5.52
CA GLU A 115 11.25 -6.30 -6.88
C GLU A 115 9.98 -6.00 -7.68
N LEU A 116 10.17 -5.37 -8.84
CA LEU A 116 9.06 -5.25 -9.78
C LEU A 116 8.71 -6.66 -10.26
N SER A 117 7.42 -6.98 -10.36
CA SER A 117 6.90 -8.28 -10.81
C SER A 117 7.21 -8.60 -12.28
N ILE A 118 8.01 -7.77 -12.96
CA ILE A 118 8.45 -7.94 -14.34
C ILE A 118 9.91 -8.45 -14.29
N PRO A 119 10.21 -9.62 -14.88
CA PRO A 119 11.58 -10.09 -15.01
C PRO A 119 12.44 -9.01 -15.68
N THR A 120 13.63 -8.75 -15.12
CA THR A 120 14.65 -7.77 -15.59
C THR A 120 14.43 -6.28 -15.32
N ALA A 121 13.29 -5.86 -14.73
CA ALA A 121 13.03 -4.44 -14.48
C ALA A 121 13.81 -3.82 -13.29
N GLY A 122 14.54 -4.63 -12.52
CA GLY A 122 15.34 -4.19 -11.38
C GLY A 122 14.50 -3.94 -10.12
N TYR A 123 14.90 -2.94 -9.33
CA TYR A 123 14.27 -2.58 -8.06
C TYR A 123 13.61 -1.21 -8.15
N GLY A 124 12.46 -1.05 -7.49
CA GLY A 124 11.84 0.25 -7.24
C GLY A 124 11.88 0.60 -5.75
N VAL A 125 11.79 1.90 -5.44
CA VAL A 125 11.75 2.40 -4.05
C VAL A 125 10.35 2.91 -3.75
N PHE A 126 9.77 2.43 -2.64
CA PHE A 126 8.41 2.71 -2.23
C PHE A 126 8.36 3.34 -0.85
N ALA A 127 7.41 4.25 -0.64
CA ALA A 127 7.16 4.85 0.66
C ALA A 127 6.67 3.76 1.64
N ALA A 128 7.33 3.60 2.78
CA ALA A 128 6.88 2.69 3.84
C ALA A 128 5.91 3.37 4.83
N VAL A 129 5.87 4.70 4.80
CA VAL A 129 4.98 5.56 5.58
C VAL A 129 4.45 6.69 4.71
N ASP A 130 3.43 7.42 5.17
CA ASP A 130 2.98 8.64 4.49
C ASP A 130 4.10 9.71 4.54
N LEU A 131 4.52 10.16 3.36
CA LEU A 131 5.55 11.18 3.16
C LEU A 131 4.90 12.50 2.76
N ARG A 132 5.50 13.60 3.19
CA ARG A 132 5.08 14.95 2.84
C ARG A 132 6.22 15.71 2.19
N GLU A 133 5.84 16.77 1.47
CA GLU A 133 6.80 17.67 0.83
C GLU A 133 7.85 18.17 1.84
N GLY A 134 9.11 18.11 1.43
CA GLY A 134 10.27 18.48 2.24
C GLY A 134 10.93 17.34 3.03
N ASP A 135 10.29 16.17 3.16
CA ASP A 135 10.93 15.02 3.83
C ASP A 135 12.18 14.56 3.09
N VAL A 136 13.27 14.34 3.81
CA VAL A 136 14.48 13.67 3.31
C VAL A 136 14.41 12.21 3.70
N VAL A 137 14.37 11.30 2.72
CA VAL A 137 13.86 9.94 2.94
C VAL A 137 14.88 8.83 2.77
N THR A 138 15.93 9.05 1.98
CA THR A 138 17.05 8.12 1.83
C THR A 138 18.27 8.83 1.23
N SER A 139 19.48 8.29 1.42
CA SER A 139 20.68 8.75 0.73
C SER A 139 20.89 8.03 -0.60
N TYR A 140 21.57 8.72 -1.52
CA TYR A 140 22.15 8.12 -2.72
C TYR A 140 23.58 7.69 -2.38
N ASP A 141 23.69 6.50 -1.82
CA ASP A 141 25.00 5.96 -1.40
C ASP A 141 25.79 5.46 -2.61
N GLY A 142 27.10 5.61 -2.52
CA GLY A 142 28.03 5.31 -3.61
C GLY A 142 29.40 5.91 -3.32
N ASP A 143 30.36 5.61 -4.19
CA ASP A 143 31.71 6.16 -4.09
C ASP A 143 31.80 7.50 -4.83
N ILE A 144 32.54 8.46 -4.25
CA ILE A 144 32.82 9.71 -4.96
C ILE A 144 33.98 9.47 -5.91
N VAL A 145 33.74 9.69 -7.19
CA VAL A 145 34.71 9.54 -8.27
C VAL A 145 34.93 10.87 -8.98
N TYR A 146 36.14 11.07 -9.48
CA TYR A 146 36.56 12.29 -10.22
C TYR A 146 36.80 12.04 -11.70
N ASP A 147 36.65 10.79 -12.13
CA ASP A 147 36.60 10.36 -13.52
C ASP A 147 35.23 9.72 -13.77
N MET A 148 34.60 10.05 -14.89
CA MET A 148 33.29 9.50 -15.24
C MET A 148 33.40 7.97 -15.41
N PRO A 149 32.63 7.16 -14.66
CA PRO A 149 32.60 5.72 -14.85
C PRO A 149 32.18 5.33 -16.27
N ALA A 150 32.70 4.20 -16.76
CA ALA A 150 32.37 3.68 -18.10
C ALA A 150 30.87 3.33 -18.24
N ASP A 151 30.25 2.89 -17.14
CA ASP A 151 28.81 2.68 -17.05
C ASP A 151 28.17 3.81 -16.22
N PRO A 152 27.48 4.77 -16.86
CA PRO A 152 26.87 5.89 -16.16
C PRO A 152 25.49 5.58 -15.56
N THR A 153 25.03 4.32 -15.57
CA THR A 153 23.65 3.95 -15.20
C THR A 153 23.24 4.44 -13.81
N TYR A 154 24.13 4.33 -12.83
CA TYR A 154 23.90 4.76 -11.44
C TYR A 154 24.77 5.95 -11.04
N VAL A 155 25.19 6.77 -12.02
CA VAL A 155 26.11 7.87 -11.76
C VAL A 155 25.34 9.18 -11.63
N LEU A 156 25.57 9.89 -10.52
CA LEU A 156 24.96 11.18 -10.24
C LEU A 156 26.04 12.26 -10.08
N SER A 157 25.93 13.37 -10.80
CA SER A 157 26.86 14.50 -10.62
C SER A 157 26.68 15.13 -9.23
N ILE A 158 27.79 15.50 -8.58
CA ILE A 158 27.79 16.20 -7.30
C ILE A 158 28.70 17.43 -7.38
N ASP A 159 28.27 18.55 -6.79
CA ASP A 159 29.05 19.79 -6.80
C ASP A 159 30.02 19.82 -5.60
N LEU A 160 31.30 19.57 -5.86
CA LEU A 160 32.37 19.65 -4.85
C LEU A 160 33.30 20.85 -5.10
N GLY A 161 32.81 21.90 -5.78
CA GLY A 161 33.56 23.11 -6.09
C GLY A 161 34.18 23.08 -7.49
N LYS A 162 35.51 23.26 -7.58
CA LYS A 162 36.18 23.54 -8.88
C LYS A 162 36.38 22.32 -9.79
N LYS A 163 36.22 21.11 -9.28
CA LYS A 163 36.38 19.87 -10.04
C LYS A 163 35.03 19.20 -10.21
N SER A 164 34.76 18.73 -11.42
CA SER A 164 33.66 17.80 -11.65
C SER A 164 33.87 16.56 -10.79
N ALA A 165 32.80 16.14 -10.12
CA ALA A 165 32.77 14.94 -9.31
C ALA A 165 31.42 14.25 -9.49
N TRP A 166 31.42 12.95 -9.29
CA TRP A 166 30.23 12.11 -9.40
C TRP A 166 30.15 11.17 -8.21
N VAL A 167 28.94 10.77 -7.87
CA VAL A 167 28.66 9.64 -7.00
C VAL A 167 28.37 8.45 -7.91
N ASP A 168 29.23 7.44 -7.87
CA ASP A 168 28.99 6.14 -8.50
C ASP A 168 28.13 5.31 -7.55
N GLY A 169 26.83 5.29 -7.83
CA GLY A 169 25.79 4.73 -6.98
C GLY A 169 25.77 3.21 -6.93
N LEU A 170 25.04 2.67 -5.97
CA LEU A 170 24.94 1.22 -5.79
C LEU A 170 24.15 0.55 -6.91
N SER A 171 24.76 -0.45 -7.56
CA SER A 171 24.08 -1.33 -8.53
C SER A 171 23.31 -2.48 -7.89
N LYS A 172 23.55 -2.76 -6.59
CA LYS A 172 22.86 -3.78 -5.80
C LYS A 172 22.56 -3.25 -4.40
N ARG A 173 21.41 -3.65 -3.84
CA ARG A 173 21.03 -3.27 -2.48
C ARG A 173 22.05 -3.82 -1.48
N GLN A 174 22.45 -3.01 -0.51
CA GLN A 174 23.42 -3.38 0.53
C GLN A 174 22.85 -3.01 1.89
N LEU A 175 22.96 -3.93 2.86
CA LEU A 175 22.42 -3.73 4.20
C LEU A 175 22.99 -2.45 4.83
N GLY A 176 22.12 -1.61 5.39
CA GLY A 176 22.49 -0.35 6.04
C GLY A 176 22.90 0.77 5.07
N LYS A 177 22.78 0.57 3.75
CA LYS A 177 23.02 1.62 2.76
C LYS A 177 21.73 2.25 2.25
N GLY A 178 21.82 3.51 1.84
CA GLY A 178 20.74 4.25 1.21
C GLY A 178 20.25 3.61 -0.09
N LEU A 179 18.97 3.80 -0.38
CA LEU A 179 18.27 3.22 -1.51
C LEU A 179 18.16 4.18 -2.70
N GLY A 180 18.80 5.36 -2.66
CA GLY A 180 18.65 6.41 -3.65
C GLY A 180 18.94 5.99 -5.10
N SER A 181 19.89 5.07 -5.32
CA SER A 181 20.25 4.56 -6.66
C SER A 181 19.15 3.72 -7.32
N PHE A 182 18.17 3.27 -6.55
CA PHE A 182 17.04 2.45 -7.04
C PHE A 182 15.75 3.27 -7.21
N VAL A 183 15.80 4.59 -6.99
CA VAL A 183 14.62 5.45 -7.22
C VAL A 183 14.47 5.65 -8.72
N ASN A 184 13.37 5.15 -9.27
CA ASN A 184 13.13 5.17 -10.70
C ASN A 184 12.93 6.59 -11.26
N ARG A 185 13.12 6.70 -12.58
CA ARG A 185 12.82 7.92 -13.33
C ARG A 185 11.32 8.05 -13.56
N GLU A 186 10.81 9.28 -13.60
CA GLU A 186 9.49 9.54 -14.15
C GLU A 186 9.33 9.02 -15.59
N ASP A 187 8.12 8.56 -15.91
CA ASP A 187 7.72 8.14 -17.26
C ASP A 187 6.41 8.84 -17.62
N ARG A 188 6.55 9.95 -18.36
CA ARG A 188 5.41 10.77 -18.81
C ARG A 188 4.49 10.02 -19.76
N THR A 189 5.00 9.03 -20.50
CA THR A 189 4.17 8.23 -21.42
C THR A 189 3.18 7.35 -20.65
N LYS A 190 3.62 6.85 -19.49
CA LYS A 190 2.80 6.07 -18.55
C LYS A 190 2.09 6.92 -17.50
N LYS A 191 2.12 8.26 -17.64
CA LYS A 191 1.56 9.22 -16.66
C LYS A 191 2.13 9.04 -15.24
N VAL A 192 3.38 8.60 -15.15
CA VAL A 192 4.14 8.53 -13.91
C VAL A 192 4.99 9.79 -13.83
N PHE A 193 4.70 10.64 -12.86
CA PHE A 193 5.34 11.95 -12.70
C PHE A 193 6.25 11.97 -11.49
N LYS A 194 7.36 12.71 -11.56
CA LYS A 194 8.27 12.89 -10.44
C LYS A 194 7.55 13.33 -9.17
N ASN A 195 7.98 12.78 -8.04
CA ASN A 195 7.48 13.08 -6.71
C ASN A 195 8.61 13.30 -5.69
N CYS A 196 9.86 13.13 -6.14
CA CYS A 196 11.07 13.37 -5.39
C CYS A 196 12.10 14.10 -6.27
N GLU A 197 13.14 14.60 -5.63
CA GLU A 197 14.30 15.22 -6.28
C GLU A 197 15.59 14.88 -5.51
N TYR A 198 16.72 15.04 -6.19
CA TYR A 198 18.03 14.92 -5.59
C TYR A 198 18.38 16.19 -4.80
N LEU A 199 18.83 16.01 -3.57
CA LEU A 199 19.26 17.09 -2.68
C LEU A 199 20.68 16.84 -2.20
N GLN A 200 21.59 17.77 -2.50
CA GLN A 200 22.95 17.71 -1.98
C GLN A 200 23.02 18.28 -0.56
N HIS A 201 23.71 17.59 0.33
CA HIS A 201 24.08 18.10 1.66
C HIS A 201 25.52 17.72 1.99
N GLY A 202 26.41 18.72 1.96
CA GLY A 202 27.85 18.51 2.04
C GLY A 202 28.33 17.67 0.86
N LYS A 203 29.02 16.56 1.16
CA LYS A 203 29.55 15.60 0.18
C LYS A 203 28.60 14.42 -0.10
N LYS A 204 27.33 14.51 0.28
CA LYS A 204 26.36 13.44 0.12
C LYS A 204 25.16 13.92 -0.68
N MET A 205 24.56 12.97 -1.40
CA MET A 205 23.32 13.15 -2.13
C MET A 205 22.19 12.42 -1.42
N PHE A 206 21.02 13.03 -1.39
CA PHE A 206 19.81 12.52 -0.74
C PHE A 206 18.61 12.63 -1.66
N ILE A 207 17.55 11.93 -1.32
CA ILE A 207 16.25 12.03 -1.96
C ILE A 207 15.34 12.86 -1.06
N ARG A 208 14.84 13.98 -1.60
CA ARG A 208 13.84 14.84 -0.95
C ARG A 208 12.51 14.70 -1.66
N VAL A 209 11.44 14.61 -0.88
CA VAL A 209 10.06 14.53 -1.36
C VAL A 209 9.57 15.92 -1.79
N THR A 210 8.96 16.03 -2.98
CA THR A 210 8.49 17.31 -3.55
C THR A 210 6.98 17.46 -3.54
N LYS A 211 6.23 16.40 -3.19
CA LYS A 211 4.79 16.42 -2.98
C LYS A 211 4.38 15.30 -2.03
N THR A 212 3.17 15.34 -1.48
CA THR A 212 2.70 14.26 -0.58
C THR A 212 2.68 12.91 -1.32
N ILE A 213 3.26 11.87 -0.71
CA ILE A 213 3.30 10.49 -1.23
C ILE A 213 2.66 9.59 -0.18
N LYS A 214 1.69 8.78 -0.58
CA LYS A 214 1.05 7.82 0.32
C LYS A 214 1.92 6.59 0.53
N SER A 215 1.84 6.00 1.72
CA SER A 215 2.44 4.71 2.00
C SER A 215 2.08 3.68 0.92
N GLY A 216 3.06 2.88 0.51
CA GLY A 216 2.98 1.92 -0.58
C GLY A 216 3.11 2.50 -1.99
N SER A 217 3.23 3.83 -2.14
CA SER A 217 3.45 4.44 -3.46
C SER A 217 4.93 4.51 -3.81
N GLU A 218 5.26 4.34 -5.09
CA GLU A 218 6.63 4.39 -5.59
C GLU A 218 7.17 5.84 -5.68
N LEU A 219 8.47 5.99 -5.46
CA LEU A 219 9.21 7.23 -5.59
C LEU A 219 9.78 7.36 -7.00
N PHE A 220 9.66 8.56 -7.57
CA PHE A 220 10.13 8.90 -8.89
C PHE A 220 10.89 10.23 -8.89
N THR A 221 12.02 10.27 -9.56
CA THR A 221 12.81 11.50 -9.80
C THR A 221 12.80 11.87 -11.28
N ASP A 222 13.13 13.13 -11.59
CA ASP A 222 13.67 13.46 -12.90
C ASP A 222 15.18 13.26 -12.87
N TYR A 223 15.66 12.21 -13.54
CA TYR A 223 17.08 12.15 -13.86
C TYR A 223 17.39 13.40 -14.69
N GLY A 224 18.42 14.16 -14.26
CA GLY A 224 18.76 15.46 -14.84
C GLY A 224 18.97 15.41 -16.36
N PRO A 225 19.15 16.58 -17.00
CA PRO A 225 19.27 16.70 -18.46
C PRO A 225 20.55 15.99 -18.95
N GLY A 226 20.45 14.70 -19.27
CA GLY A 226 21.57 13.86 -19.67
C GLY A 226 21.23 12.37 -19.75
N TYR A 227 20.29 11.89 -18.92
CA TYR A 227 19.86 10.48 -18.96
C TYR A 227 18.78 10.24 -20.01
N ARG A 228 19.13 9.54 -21.09
CA ARG A 228 18.19 9.03 -22.10
C ARG A 228 18.20 7.51 -22.02
N PHE A 229 17.01 6.90 -21.94
CA PHE A 229 16.89 5.46 -22.17
C PHE A 229 17.49 5.15 -23.54
N LYS A 230 18.38 4.16 -23.62
CA LYS A 230 18.71 3.55 -24.91
C LYS A 230 17.40 2.91 -25.38
N SER A 231 16.83 3.44 -26.47
CA SER A 231 15.72 2.77 -27.13
C SER A 231 16.24 1.44 -27.66
N ASP A 232 15.65 0.34 -27.19
CA ASP A 232 15.87 -0.98 -27.78
C ASP A 232 15.56 -0.88 -29.28
N LYS A 233 16.54 -1.31 -30.09
CA LYS A 233 16.40 -1.48 -31.54
C LYS A 233 15.98 -2.90 -31.84
#